data_AF-A0A847QSQ7-F1
#
_entry.id   AF-A0A847QSQ7-F1
#
_cell.length_a   1.000
_cell.length_b   1.000
_cell.length_c   1.000
_cell.angle_alpha   90.00
_cell.angle_beta   90.00
_cell.angle_gamma   90.00
#
_symmetry.space_group_name_H-M   'P 1'
#
loop_
_entity.id
_entity.type
_entity.pdbx_description
1 polymer ?
#
loop_
_entity_poly.entity_id
_entity_poly.type
_entity_poly.pdbx_seq_one_letter_code
_entity_poly.pdbx_strand_id
1 'polypeptide(L)'
;MHFATLASGSSGNALLVGDGERNFLVDCGITAKRLLTNLQMLNICSTKIEGIIVTHEHSDHLSGVGVLARKLKIPICATAPLWQVIQDRLGKLDESQKVVIDDLTTLAGLDIRLFPTSHDCKASYGIKVSSKKHTLGIATDSGIITEEMHKNLQGCDAYILEANHDLQRLWQGRYPWYLKKRIASDVGHLSNVQLAEALREWLAENT
;
A
#
# COMPACT_ATOMS: atom_id res chain seq x y z
N MET A 1 12.21 10.44 8.53
CA MET A 1 11.25 9.52 7.89
C MET A 1 11.73 8.10 8.10
N HIS A 2 10.83 7.21 8.51
CA HIS A 2 11.06 5.79 8.73
C HIS A 2 9.87 4.99 8.20
N PHE A 3 10.10 3.74 7.86
CA PHE A 3 9.05 2.83 7.41
C PHE A 3 9.38 1.39 7.80
N ALA A 4 8.35 0.56 7.93
CA ALA A 4 8.50 -0.85 8.22
C ALA A 4 7.38 -1.68 7.60
N THR A 5 7.74 -2.80 7.01
CA THR A 5 6.77 -3.79 6.54
C THR A 5 6.35 -4.66 7.72
N LEU A 6 5.12 -4.45 8.23
CA LEU A 6 4.57 -5.21 9.34
C LEU A 6 4.03 -6.57 8.90
N ALA A 7 3.57 -6.68 7.65
CA ALA A 7 3.23 -7.93 6.98
C ALA A 7 3.25 -7.74 5.45
N SER A 8 3.61 -8.80 4.72
CA SER A 8 3.86 -8.77 3.25
C SER A 8 3.42 -10.04 2.53
N GLY A 9 2.33 -10.67 2.95
CA GLY A 9 1.92 -11.97 2.39
C GLY A 9 0.49 -11.94 1.90
N SER A 10 0.12 -12.94 1.08
CA SER A 10 -1.23 -13.12 0.52
C SER A 10 -2.34 -13.33 1.56
N SER A 11 -2.01 -13.35 2.85
CA SER A 11 -2.92 -13.45 3.98
C SER A 11 -3.00 -12.14 4.79
N GLY A 12 -2.38 -11.06 4.30
CA GLY A 12 -2.40 -9.75 4.91
C GLY A 12 -1.11 -8.96 4.68
N ASN A 13 -1.27 -7.78 4.10
CA ASN A 13 -0.28 -6.73 3.96
C ASN A 13 -0.56 -5.62 4.98
N ALA A 14 0.50 -5.04 5.52
CA ALA A 14 0.43 -3.89 6.40
C ALA A 14 1.79 -3.19 6.44
N LEU A 15 1.80 -1.89 6.13
CA LEU A 15 3.00 -1.07 6.18
C LEU A 15 2.83 0.02 7.21
N LEU A 16 3.94 0.38 7.85
CA LEU A 16 4.05 1.54 8.72
C LEU A 16 4.93 2.58 8.04
N VAL A 17 4.49 3.84 8.07
CA VAL A 17 5.29 4.98 7.61
C VAL A 17 5.19 6.09 8.66
N GLY A 18 6.28 6.80 8.92
CA GLY A 18 6.28 7.89 9.88
C GLY A 18 7.46 8.84 9.78
N ASP A 19 7.40 9.91 10.56
CA ASP A 19 8.49 10.84 10.77
C ASP A 19 8.52 11.31 12.22
N GLY A 20 9.63 11.03 12.91
CA GLY A 20 9.73 11.22 14.35
C GLY A 20 8.72 10.35 15.11
N GLU A 21 7.86 10.99 15.89
CA GLU A 21 6.85 10.31 16.72
C GLU A 21 5.50 10.12 16.00
N ARG A 22 5.33 10.66 14.78
CA ARG A 22 4.05 10.63 14.06
C ARG A 22 4.06 9.53 13.04
N ASN A 23 3.03 8.69 13.02
CA ASN A 23 2.98 7.52 12.16
C ASN A 23 1.61 7.35 11.52
N PHE A 24 1.56 6.70 10.37
CA PHE A 24 0.34 6.20 9.76
C PHE A 24 0.59 4.81 9.17
N LEU A 25 -0.51 4.11 8.89
CA LEU A 25 -0.46 2.81 8.25
C LEU A 25 -0.85 2.94 6.79
N VAL A 26 -0.19 2.16 5.93
CA VAL A 26 -0.68 1.88 4.57
C VAL A 26 -1.18 0.45 4.58
N ASP A 27 -2.49 0.32 4.41
CA ASP A 27 -3.26 -0.92 4.51
C ASP A 27 -3.14 -1.64 5.86
N CYS A 28 -4.05 -2.58 6.09
CA CYS A 28 -3.99 -3.53 7.20
C CYS A 28 -4.87 -4.75 6.91
N GLY A 29 -4.34 -5.75 6.21
CA GLY A 29 -5.02 -7.04 6.01
C GLY A 29 -4.85 -8.04 7.15
N ILE A 30 -3.91 -7.80 8.08
CA ILE A 30 -3.70 -8.67 9.24
C ILE A 30 -4.62 -8.31 10.41
N THR A 31 -4.77 -9.23 11.36
CA THR A 31 -5.57 -8.98 12.56
C THR A 31 -4.98 -7.83 13.39
N ALA A 32 -5.86 -7.05 14.04
CA ALA A 32 -5.43 -5.97 14.93
C ALA A 32 -4.50 -6.45 16.06
N LYS A 33 -4.68 -7.69 16.55
CA LYS A 33 -3.78 -8.29 17.55
C LYS A 33 -2.37 -8.46 16.99
N ARG A 34 -2.24 -9.01 15.77
CA ARG A 34 -0.95 -9.20 15.12
C ARG A 34 -0.26 -7.87 14.82
N LEU A 35 -1.01 -6.89 14.30
CA LEU A 35 -0.46 -5.57 14.03
C LEU A 35 0.07 -4.89 15.30
N LEU A 36 -0.71 -4.88 16.39
CA LEU A 36 -0.27 -4.28 17.66
C LEU A 36 0.97 -4.97 18.23
N THR A 37 1.08 -6.30 18.07
CA THR A 37 2.27 -7.06 18.45
C THR A 37 3.49 -6.61 17.65
N ASN A 38 3.34 -6.43 16.33
CA ASN A 38 4.42 -5.99 15.46
C ASN A 38 4.84 -4.55 15.76
N LEU A 39 3.90 -3.64 16.04
CA LEU A 39 4.21 -2.26 16.47
C LEU A 39 5.02 -2.26 17.77
N GLN A 40 4.64 -3.10 18.74
CA GLN A 40 5.35 -3.24 20.00
C GLN A 40 6.79 -3.74 19.79
N MET A 41 7.01 -4.68 18.87
CA MET A 41 8.37 -5.15 18.54
C MET A 41 9.26 -4.05 17.97
N LEU A 42 8.67 -3.04 17.32
CA LEU A 42 9.37 -1.87 16.79
C LEU A 42 9.46 -0.72 17.82
N ASN A 43 8.99 -0.91 19.06
CA ASN A 43 8.87 0.12 20.09
C ASN A 43 8.00 1.32 19.66
N ILE A 44 7.02 1.09 18.79
CA ILE A 44 6.12 2.14 18.32
C ILE A 44 4.80 2.04 19.08
N CYS A 45 4.47 3.11 19.81
CA CYS A 45 3.23 3.16 20.58
C CYS A 45 2.02 3.28 19.63
N SER A 46 1.01 2.43 19.82
CA SER A 46 -0.18 2.44 18.95
C SER A 46 -0.99 3.74 19.02
N THR A 47 -0.82 4.54 20.08
CA THR A 47 -1.45 5.87 20.21
C THR A 47 -0.80 6.93 19.32
N LYS A 48 0.35 6.60 18.72
CA LYS A 48 1.10 7.46 17.78
C LYS A 48 0.75 7.18 16.32
N ILE A 49 -0.18 6.27 16.07
CA ILE A 49 -0.78 6.06 14.76
C ILE A 49 -1.88 7.11 14.58
N GLU A 50 -1.78 7.94 13.55
CA GLU A 50 -2.69 9.05 13.28
C GLU A 50 -3.75 8.71 12.22
N GLY A 51 -3.60 7.61 11.51
CA GLY A 51 -4.56 7.18 10.49
C GLY A 51 -4.09 5.95 9.70
N ILE A 52 -4.97 5.49 8.83
CA ILE A 52 -4.73 4.39 7.89
C ILE A 52 -5.08 4.89 6.50
N ILE A 53 -4.17 4.78 5.53
CA ILE A 53 -4.49 4.95 4.11
C ILE A 53 -4.75 3.58 3.51
N VAL A 54 -5.84 3.46 2.77
CA VAL A 54 -6.19 2.24 2.05
C VAL A 54 -5.86 2.40 0.58
N THR A 55 -5.09 1.48 0.00
CA THR A 55 -4.67 1.51 -1.40
C THR A 55 -5.73 0.96 -2.34
N HIS A 56 -6.37 -0.16 -1.97
CA HIS A 56 -7.38 -0.84 -2.77
C HIS A 56 -8.23 -1.79 -1.92
N GLU A 57 -9.25 -2.42 -2.52
CA GLU A 57 -10.27 -3.15 -1.78
C GLU A 57 -9.99 -4.63 -1.52
N HIS A 58 -8.83 -5.20 -1.87
CA HIS A 58 -8.62 -6.64 -1.64
C HIS A 58 -8.52 -6.96 -0.14
N SER A 59 -8.96 -8.16 0.25
CA SER A 59 -9.15 -8.51 1.68
C SER A 59 -7.82 -8.55 2.45
N ASP A 60 -6.75 -9.00 1.82
CA ASP A 60 -5.39 -8.96 2.35
C ASP A 60 -4.83 -7.53 2.49
N HIS A 61 -5.56 -6.49 2.10
CA HIS A 61 -5.25 -5.09 2.45
C HIS A 61 -6.27 -4.50 3.43
N LEU A 62 -7.51 -5.00 3.43
CA LEU A 62 -8.64 -4.38 4.12
C LEU A 62 -9.08 -5.07 5.42
N SER A 63 -8.86 -6.39 5.55
CA SER A 63 -9.54 -7.23 6.56
C SER A 63 -9.36 -6.79 8.02
N GLY A 64 -8.23 -6.15 8.35
CA GLY A 64 -7.95 -5.62 9.68
C GLY A 64 -8.31 -4.14 9.88
N VAL A 65 -8.49 -3.37 8.79
CA VAL A 65 -8.62 -1.91 8.82
C VAL A 65 -9.75 -1.44 9.73
N GLY A 66 -10.97 -1.94 9.53
CA GLY A 66 -12.13 -1.47 10.29
C GLY A 66 -12.04 -1.78 11.79
N VAL A 67 -11.55 -2.98 12.15
CA VAL A 67 -11.34 -3.36 13.56
C VAL A 67 -10.27 -2.50 14.21
N LEU A 68 -9.18 -2.25 13.49
CA LEU A 68 -8.08 -1.44 13.99
C LEU A 68 -8.50 0.02 14.18
N ALA A 69 -9.18 0.60 13.19
CA ALA A 69 -9.66 1.98 13.23
C ALA A 69 -10.51 2.21 14.47
N ARG A 70 -11.53 1.36 14.73
CA ARG A 70 -12.35 1.44 15.95
C ARG A 70 -11.54 1.31 17.24
N LYS A 71 -10.59 0.36 17.27
CA LYS A 71 -9.80 0.08 18.48
C LYS A 71 -8.88 1.24 18.84
N LEU A 72 -8.27 1.88 17.84
CA LEU A 72 -7.34 2.99 18.03
C LEU A 72 -8.02 4.37 17.94
N LYS A 73 -9.29 4.43 17.53
CA LYS A 73 -10.05 5.65 17.27
C LYS A 73 -9.36 6.57 16.28
N ILE A 74 -8.85 5.99 15.20
CA ILE A 74 -8.12 6.70 14.13
C ILE A 74 -8.96 6.76 12.85
N PRO A 75 -8.74 7.77 12.00
CA PRO A 75 -9.38 7.87 10.69
C PRO A 75 -8.84 6.83 9.70
N ILE A 76 -9.73 6.44 8.80
CA ILE A 76 -9.43 5.72 7.57
C ILE A 76 -9.49 6.76 6.45
N CYS A 77 -8.42 6.84 5.67
CA CYS A 77 -8.25 7.74 4.55
C CYS A 77 -8.30 6.92 3.26
N ALA A 78 -9.28 7.20 2.41
CA ALA A 78 -9.43 6.55 1.11
C ALA A 78 -10.06 7.53 0.11
N THR A 79 -9.81 7.32 -1.18
CA THR A 79 -10.44 8.14 -2.23
C THR A 79 -11.94 7.84 -2.34
N ALA A 80 -12.70 8.77 -2.91
CA ALA A 80 -14.14 8.61 -3.06
C ALA A 80 -14.55 7.31 -3.80
N PRO A 81 -13.89 6.89 -4.90
CA PRO A 81 -14.22 5.62 -5.57
C PRO A 81 -14.00 4.39 -4.68
N LEU A 82 -12.95 4.42 -3.85
CA LEU A 82 -12.61 3.32 -2.96
C LEU A 82 -13.60 3.22 -1.78
N TRP A 83 -14.03 4.36 -1.22
CA TRP A 83 -15.08 4.39 -0.20
C TRP A 83 -16.38 3.70 -0.64
N GLN A 84 -16.76 3.83 -1.91
CA GLN A 84 -17.96 3.18 -2.45
C GLN A 84 -17.92 1.65 -2.37
N VAL A 85 -16.74 1.03 -2.33
CA VAL A 85 -16.58 -0.44 -2.30
C VAL A 85 -16.12 -1.00 -0.96
N ILE A 86 -15.52 -0.20 -0.10
CA ILE A 86 -15.02 -0.68 1.20
C ILE A 86 -15.98 -0.46 2.36
N GLN A 87 -16.93 0.50 2.26
CA GLN A 87 -17.74 0.95 3.40
C GLN A 87 -18.45 -0.19 4.16
N ASP A 88 -19.05 -1.14 3.44
CA ASP A 88 -19.83 -2.23 4.04
C ASP A 88 -18.95 -3.34 4.63
N ARG A 89 -17.65 -3.33 4.32
CA ARG A 89 -16.67 -4.35 4.75
C ARG A 89 -15.89 -3.95 6.00
N LEU A 90 -15.99 -2.69 6.42
CA LEU A 90 -15.25 -2.15 7.57
C LEU A 90 -16.01 -2.29 8.90
N GLY A 91 -17.29 -2.70 8.85
CA GLY A 91 -18.19 -2.71 10.00
C GLY A 91 -18.66 -1.31 10.38
N LYS A 92 -19.30 -1.17 11.55
CA LYS A 92 -19.78 0.13 12.03
C LYS A 92 -18.58 1.03 12.35
N LEU A 93 -18.53 2.22 11.76
CA LEU A 93 -17.52 3.25 12.00
C LEU A 93 -18.21 4.52 12.45
N ASP A 94 -17.57 5.29 13.32
CA ASP A 94 -18.00 6.66 13.59
C ASP A 94 -17.76 7.52 12.34
N GLU A 95 -18.62 8.52 12.09
CA GLU A 95 -18.48 9.39 10.90
C GLU A 95 -17.13 10.13 10.88
N SER A 96 -16.57 10.46 12.05
CA SER A 96 -15.23 11.07 12.16
C SER A 96 -14.09 10.16 11.71
N GLN A 97 -14.33 8.85 11.56
CA GLN A 97 -13.33 7.89 11.10
C GLN A 97 -13.33 7.72 9.58
N LYS A 98 -14.31 8.29 8.88
CA LYS A 98 -14.42 8.19 7.42
C LYS A 98 -13.86 9.47 6.81
N VAL A 99 -12.64 9.39 6.28
CA VAL A 99 -12.00 10.53 5.63
C VAL A 99 -11.87 10.24 4.13
N VAL A 100 -12.57 11.03 3.33
CA VAL A 100 -12.37 11.06 1.88
C VAL A 100 -11.16 11.95 1.60
N ILE A 101 -10.19 11.42 0.86
CA ILE A 101 -9.00 12.16 0.44
C ILE A 101 -8.95 12.28 -1.09
N ASP A 102 -8.33 13.35 -1.56
CA ASP A 102 -7.93 13.52 -2.96
C ASP A 102 -6.57 12.88 -3.23
N ASP A 103 -6.09 12.97 -4.47
CA ASP A 103 -4.78 12.44 -4.88
C ASP A 103 -3.60 13.11 -4.15
N LEU A 104 -3.81 14.28 -3.55
CA LEU A 104 -2.85 14.96 -2.70
C LEU A 104 -3.44 15.20 -1.32
N THR A 105 -2.75 14.72 -0.29
CA THR A 105 -3.17 14.87 1.09
C THR A 105 -1.98 14.93 2.04
N THR A 106 -2.24 15.16 3.31
CA THR A 106 -1.22 15.14 4.37
C THR A 106 -1.70 14.28 5.52
N LEU A 107 -0.82 13.40 6.02
CA LEU A 107 -1.11 12.58 7.19
C LEU A 107 0.18 12.41 8.01
N ALA A 108 0.08 12.46 9.34
CA ALA A 108 1.25 12.36 10.24
C ALA A 108 2.35 13.39 9.95
N GLY A 109 2.04 14.52 9.33
CA GLY A 109 3.01 15.56 8.96
C GLY A 109 3.85 15.24 7.72
N LEU A 110 3.44 14.24 6.94
CA LEU A 110 4.03 13.86 5.66
C LEU A 110 3.09 14.21 4.52
N ASP A 111 3.66 14.66 3.40
CA ASP A 111 2.91 14.91 2.16
C ASP A 111 2.74 13.58 1.42
N ILE A 112 1.53 13.32 0.97
CA ILE A 112 1.13 12.04 0.40
C ILE A 112 0.48 12.29 -0.95
N ARG A 113 1.05 11.67 -1.97
CA ARG A 113 0.51 11.67 -3.33
C ARG A 113 0.09 10.27 -3.73
N LEU A 114 -1.19 10.10 -4.02
CA LEU A 114 -1.74 8.87 -4.58
C LEU A 114 -1.62 8.95 -6.11
N PHE A 115 -1.32 7.82 -6.73
CA PHE A 115 -1.32 7.69 -8.19
C PHE A 115 -1.96 6.35 -8.58
N PRO A 116 -2.74 6.31 -9.67
CA PRO A 116 -3.45 5.09 -10.07
C PRO A 116 -2.48 3.99 -10.50
N THR A 117 -2.77 2.76 -10.11
CA THR A 117 -2.07 1.55 -10.55
C THR A 117 -2.98 0.67 -11.39
N SER A 118 -2.39 -0.23 -12.18
CA SER A 118 -3.15 -1.18 -12.98
C SER A 118 -3.39 -2.46 -12.19
N HIS A 119 -4.58 -2.64 -11.62
CA HIS A 119 -4.93 -3.82 -10.82
C HIS A 119 -6.39 -4.22 -11.01
N ASP A 120 -6.69 -5.49 -10.79
CA ASP A 120 -8.03 -6.09 -10.93
C ASP A 120 -8.95 -5.68 -9.77
N CYS A 121 -9.30 -4.40 -9.71
CA CYS A 121 -10.13 -3.80 -8.67
C CYS A 121 -10.78 -2.47 -9.15
N LYS A 122 -11.75 -1.93 -8.40
CA LYS A 122 -12.48 -0.72 -8.79
C LYS A 122 -11.61 0.55 -8.67
N ALA A 123 -10.70 0.60 -7.71
CA ALA A 123 -9.75 1.69 -7.57
C ALA A 123 -8.50 1.21 -6.82
N SER A 124 -7.34 1.32 -7.48
CA SER A 124 -6.04 0.94 -6.93
C SER A 124 -5.06 2.09 -7.02
N TYR A 125 -4.31 2.31 -5.94
CA TYR A 125 -3.37 3.41 -5.83
C TYR A 125 -2.02 2.98 -5.28
N GLY A 126 -0.96 3.44 -5.92
CA GLY A 126 0.36 3.56 -5.30
C GLY A 126 0.47 4.89 -4.56
N ILE A 127 1.48 5.02 -3.72
CA ILE A 127 1.67 6.17 -2.84
C ILE A 127 3.11 6.67 -2.94
N LYS A 128 3.29 7.96 -3.19
CA LYS A 128 4.54 8.68 -2.94
C LYS A 128 4.40 9.47 -1.64
N VAL A 129 5.24 9.16 -0.67
CA VAL A 129 5.32 9.88 0.62
C VAL A 129 6.52 10.80 0.59
N SER A 130 6.34 12.07 0.94
CA SER A 130 7.41 13.05 0.97
C SER A 130 7.50 13.70 2.34
N SER A 131 8.71 13.70 2.90
CA SER A 131 9.10 14.55 4.03
C SER A 131 9.87 15.76 3.50
N LYS A 132 10.34 16.63 4.40
CA LYS A 132 11.20 17.77 4.03
C LYS A 132 12.53 17.37 3.38
N LYS A 133 12.97 16.12 3.54
CA LYS A 133 14.31 15.66 3.13
C LYS A 133 14.32 14.39 2.29
N HIS A 134 13.35 13.50 2.50
CA HIS A 134 13.33 12.17 1.92
C HIS A 134 11.95 11.83 1.38
N THR A 135 11.94 10.97 0.37
CA THR A 135 10.79 10.50 -0.36
C THR A 135 10.76 8.97 -0.38
N LEU A 136 9.58 8.39 -0.22
CA LEU A 136 9.34 6.95 -0.23
C LEU A 136 8.27 6.66 -1.30
N GLY A 137 8.63 5.82 -2.26
CA GLY A 137 7.70 5.26 -3.24
C GLY A 137 7.14 3.92 -2.78
N ILE A 138 5.81 3.78 -2.78
CA ILE A 138 5.11 2.54 -2.45
C ILE A 138 4.23 2.17 -3.63
N ALA A 139 4.45 1.00 -4.21
CA ALA A 139 3.57 0.43 -5.23
C ALA A 139 3.54 -1.09 -5.10
N THR A 140 2.45 -1.58 -4.52
CA THR A 140 2.10 -2.99 -4.44
C THR A 140 0.94 -3.27 -5.40
N ASP A 141 0.73 -4.52 -5.76
CA ASP A 141 -0.42 -4.94 -6.57
C ASP A 141 -0.64 -4.11 -7.85
N SER A 142 0.24 -4.31 -8.83
CA SER A 142 0.00 -3.79 -10.17
C SER A 142 0.46 -4.77 -11.24
N GLY A 143 -0.26 -4.89 -12.35
CA GLY A 143 0.11 -5.74 -13.49
C GLY A 143 1.07 -5.08 -14.49
N ILE A 144 1.10 -3.75 -14.55
CA ILE A 144 2.02 -2.98 -15.40
C ILE A 144 2.55 -1.74 -14.69
N ILE A 145 3.71 -1.28 -15.15
CA ILE A 145 4.20 0.05 -14.80
C ILE A 145 3.45 1.06 -15.66
N THR A 146 2.54 1.81 -15.04
CA THR A 146 1.82 2.90 -15.71
C THR A 146 2.71 4.13 -15.86
N GLU A 147 2.36 5.05 -16.77
CA GLU A 147 3.06 6.32 -16.93
C GLU A 147 3.05 7.14 -15.63
N GLU A 148 1.90 7.17 -14.93
CA GLU A 148 1.79 7.82 -13.63
C GLU A 148 2.66 7.16 -12.58
N MET A 149 2.71 5.82 -12.51
CA MET A 149 3.62 5.12 -11.62
C MET A 149 5.07 5.48 -11.92
N HIS A 150 5.47 5.44 -13.19
CA HIS A 150 6.83 5.77 -13.62
C HIS A 150 7.23 7.19 -13.20
N LYS A 151 6.37 8.18 -13.49
CA LYS A 151 6.60 9.59 -13.17
C LYS A 151 6.68 9.86 -11.67
N ASN A 152 5.81 9.24 -10.87
CA ASN A 152 5.76 9.50 -9.43
C ASN A 152 6.88 8.77 -8.66
N LEU A 153 7.32 7.61 -9.15
CA LEU A 153 8.35 6.81 -8.49
C LEU A 153 9.78 7.19 -8.89
N GLN A 154 9.99 7.95 -9.95
CA GLN A 154 11.34 8.37 -10.33
C GLN A 154 12.01 9.24 -9.24
N GLY A 155 13.26 8.90 -8.92
CA GLY A 155 14.13 9.66 -8.00
C GLY A 155 13.75 9.60 -6.53
N CYS A 156 12.91 8.64 -6.12
CA CYS A 156 12.62 8.46 -4.70
C CYS A 156 13.85 7.94 -3.94
N ASP A 157 13.99 8.33 -2.68
CA ASP A 157 15.11 7.91 -1.82
C ASP A 157 14.93 6.47 -1.30
N ALA A 158 13.70 5.94 -1.31
CA ALA A 158 13.41 4.58 -0.91
C ALA A 158 12.17 4.03 -1.63
N TYR A 159 12.08 2.70 -1.69
CA TYR A 159 11.04 1.99 -2.42
C TYR A 159 10.50 0.78 -1.65
N ILE A 160 9.17 0.63 -1.63
CA ILE A 160 8.47 -0.61 -1.28
C ILE A 160 7.66 -1.03 -2.50
N LEU A 161 8.15 -2.03 -3.22
CA LEU A 161 7.61 -2.46 -4.50
C LEU A 161 7.34 -3.95 -4.49
N GLU A 162 6.32 -4.37 -5.24
CA GLU A 162 5.95 -5.77 -5.38
C GLU A 162 6.15 -6.28 -6.81
N ALA A 163 6.84 -7.41 -6.93
CA ALA A 163 6.88 -8.22 -8.15
C ALA A 163 6.66 -9.68 -7.76
N ASN A 164 5.65 -10.30 -8.35
CA ASN A 164 5.09 -11.56 -7.85
C ASN A 164 5.49 -12.77 -8.65
N HIS A 165 6.15 -12.59 -9.78
CA HIS A 165 6.49 -13.72 -10.61
C HIS A 165 7.77 -13.55 -11.41
N ASP A 166 8.49 -14.68 -11.50
CA ASP A 166 9.46 -14.92 -12.55
C ASP A 166 8.73 -15.51 -13.77
N LEU A 167 9.01 -14.99 -14.96
CA LEU A 167 8.31 -15.37 -16.19
C LEU A 167 8.42 -16.87 -16.47
N GLN A 168 9.62 -17.44 -16.33
CA GLN A 168 9.83 -18.85 -16.62
C GLN A 168 9.10 -19.73 -15.59
N ARG A 169 9.21 -19.42 -14.30
CA ARG A 169 8.51 -20.15 -13.23
C ARG A 169 7.01 -20.07 -13.36
N LEU A 170 6.46 -18.92 -13.77
CA LEU A 170 5.02 -18.77 -13.99
C LEU A 170 4.54 -19.72 -15.09
N TRP A 171 5.20 -19.72 -16.25
CA TRP A 171 4.75 -20.50 -17.40
C TRP A 171 5.02 -22.00 -17.25
N GLN A 172 6.11 -22.39 -16.58
CA GLN A 172 6.44 -23.80 -16.31
C GLN A 172 5.77 -24.36 -15.05
N GLY A 173 5.22 -23.48 -14.20
CA GLY A 173 4.63 -23.86 -12.93
C GLY A 173 3.33 -24.68 -13.05
N ARG A 174 2.83 -25.12 -11.89
CA ARG A 174 1.63 -26.00 -11.79
C ARG A 174 0.29 -25.26 -11.90
N TYR A 175 0.30 -23.93 -11.96
CA TYR A 175 -0.94 -23.18 -12.04
C TYR A 175 -1.75 -23.56 -13.29
N PRO A 176 -3.08 -23.65 -13.18
CA PRO A 176 -3.94 -23.78 -14.35
C PRO A 176 -3.69 -22.63 -15.33
N TRP A 177 -3.91 -22.90 -16.62
CA TRP A 177 -3.62 -21.95 -17.69
C TRP A 177 -4.31 -20.60 -17.51
N TYR A 178 -5.57 -20.59 -17.07
CA TYR A 178 -6.33 -19.36 -16.84
C TYR A 178 -5.68 -18.48 -15.77
N LEU A 179 -5.13 -19.08 -14.70
CA LEU A 179 -4.50 -18.34 -13.60
C LEU A 179 -3.15 -17.78 -14.03
N LYS A 180 -2.36 -18.55 -14.80
CA LYS A 180 -1.11 -18.05 -15.41
C LYS A 180 -1.37 -16.80 -16.27
N LYS A 181 -2.39 -16.87 -17.12
CA LYS A 181 -2.82 -15.74 -17.95
C LYS A 181 -3.25 -14.54 -17.13
N ARG A 182 -4.02 -14.73 -16.05
CA ARG A 182 -4.43 -13.64 -15.16
C ARG A 182 -3.22 -12.98 -14.49
N ILE A 183 -2.30 -13.77 -13.92
CA ILE A 183 -1.10 -13.26 -13.25
C ILE A 183 -0.25 -12.43 -14.21
N ALA A 184 -0.05 -12.89 -15.45
CA ALA A 184 0.74 -12.21 -16.46
C ALA A 184 -0.03 -11.12 -17.24
N SER A 185 -1.26 -10.81 -16.86
CA SER A 185 -2.07 -9.79 -17.55
C SER A 185 -1.77 -8.40 -17.03
N ASP A 186 -2.23 -7.38 -17.76
CA ASP A 186 -2.01 -5.99 -17.41
C ASP A 186 -2.65 -5.58 -16.08
N VAL A 187 -3.63 -6.34 -15.59
CA VAL A 187 -4.32 -6.17 -14.30
C VAL A 187 -3.91 -7.22 -13.26
N GLY A 188 -2.92 -8.06 -13.58
CA GLY A 188 -2.37 -9.09 -12.71
C GLY A 188 -1.31 -8.52 -11.79
N HIS A 189 -0.07 -9.02 -11.90
CA HIS A 189 1.05 -8.54 -11.09
C HIS A 189 2.32 -8.37 -11.93
N LEU A 190 3.19 -7.45 -11.53
CA LEU A 190 4.47 -7.21 -12.18
C LEU A 190 5.33 -8.48 -12.13
N SER A 191 6.04 -8.72 -13.24
CA SER A 191 7.15 -9.65 -13.26
C SER A 191 8.40 -9.02 -12.65
N ASN A 192 9.31 -9.87 -12.18
CA ASN A 192 10.61 -9.43 -11.67
C ASN A 192 11.41 -8.64 -12.72
N VAL A 193 11.27 -8.99 -14.00
CA VAL A 193 11.97 -8.34 -15.12
C VAL A 193 11.44 -6.93 -15.34
N GLN A 194 10.12 -6.76 -15.41
CA GLN A 194 9.48 -5.44 -15.56
C GLN A 194 9.93 -4.49 -14.44
N LEU A 195 9.89 -4.95 -13.19
CA LEU A 195 10.30 -4.13 -12.06
C LEU A 195 11.79 -3.80 -12.11
N ALA A 196 12.65 -4.76 -12.46
CA ALA A 196 14.09 -4.53 -12.59
C ALA A 196 14.41 -3.51 -13.68
N GLU A 197 13.69 -3.52 -14.80
CA GLU A 197 13.84 -2.53 -15.88
C GLU A 197 13.42 -1.13 -15.41
N ALA A 198 12.26 -1.00 -14.78
CA ALA A 198 11.81 0.28 -14.21
C ALA A 198 12.78 0.84 -13.18
N LEU A 199 13.33 0.00 -12.30
CA LEU A 199 14.28 0.44 -11.28
C LEU A 199 15.52 1.10 -11.92
N ARG A 200 15.98 0.64 -13.09
CA ARG A 200 17.12 1.28 -13.78
C ARG A 200 16.85 2.74 -14.17
N GLU A 201 15.59 3.10 -14.35
CA GLU A 201 15.15 4.44 -14.74
C GLU A 201 14.73 5.30 -13.53
N TRP A 202 14.37 4.65 -12.43
CA TRP A 202 13.91 5.31 -11.21
C TRP A 202 15.01 5.64 -10.22
N LEU A 203 16.01 4.75 -10.09
CA LEU A 203 17.11 4.92 -9.14
C LEU A 203 17.95 6.15 -9.51
N ALA A 204 18.23 6.97 -8.50
CA ALA A 204 19.10 8.14 -8.60
C ALA A 204 20.23 8.04 -7.56
N GLU A 205 21.19 8.97 -7.59
CA GLU A 205 22.33 8.95 -6.64
C GLU A 205 21.91 9.01 -5.17
N ASN A 206 20.71 9.53 -4.89
CA ASN A 206 20.14 9.67 -3.55
C ASN A 206 19.27 8.48 -3.11
N THR A 207 19.12 7.44 -3.94
CA THR A 207 18.38 6.23 -3.57
C THR A 207 19.24 5.25 -2.76
#